data_AF-A0A3N4EDV0-F1
#
_entry.id   AF-A0A3N4EDV0-F1
#
_cell.length_a   1.000
_cell.length_b   1.000
_cell.length_c   1.000
_cell.angle_alpha   90.00
_cell.angle_beta   90.00
_cell.angle_gamma   90.00
#
_symmetry.space_group_name_H-M   'P 1'
#
loop_
_entity.id
_entity.type
_entity.pdbx_description
1 polymer ?
#
loop_
_entity_poly.entity_id
_entity_poly.type
_entity_poly.pdbx_seq_one_letter_code
_entity_poly.pdbx_strand_id
1 'polypeptide(L)'
;MTSISEQLSDALGIMVMGMGLVFIFLSILIIAIGIIAKLFPAPEATATATPVPATPCAPGHTGLDPKLIAAITSAIHQYRAK
;
A
#
# COMPACT_ATOMS: atom_id res chain seq x y z
N MET A 1 -6.08 -25.83 -51.94
CA MET A 1 -6.64 -26.13 -50.61
C MET A 1 -5.53 -25.85 -49.61
N THR A 2 -5.56 -24.70 -48.94
CA THR A 2 -4.56 -24.38 -47.91
C THR A 2 -4.80 -25.33 -46.73
N SER A 3 -3.77 -26.08 -46.35
CA SER A 3 -3.86 -27.09 -45.31
C SER A 3 -4.18 -26.43 -43.97
N ILE A 4 -5.07 -27.04 -43.19
CA ILE A 4 -5.53 -26.53 -41.88
C ILE A 4 -4.35 -26.18 -40.96
N SER A 5 -3.25 -26.93 -41.05
CA SER A 5 -2.01 -26.68 -40.31
C SER A 5 -1.43 -25.27 -40.55
N GLU A 6 -1.54 -24.75 -41.77
CA GLU A 6 -1.05 -23.42 -42.12
C GLU A 6 -1.90 -22.32 -41.46
N GLN A 7 -3.23 -22.48 -41.47
CA GLN A 7 -4.16 -21.57 -40.80
C GLN A 7 -3.96 -21.56 -39.28
N LEU A 8 -3.67 -22.72 -38.68
CA LEU A 8 -3.36 -22.81 -37.25
C LEU A 8 -2.03 -22.12 -36.92
N SER A 9 -1.02 -22.24 -37.78
CA SER A 9 0.26 -21.56 -37.58
C SER A 9 0.11 -20.04 -37.66
N ASP A 10 -0.73 -19.56 -38.58
CA ASP A 10 -1.02 -18.14 -38.73
C ASP A 10 -1.80 -17.61 -37.53
N ALA A 11 -2.86 -18.31 -37.11
CA ALA A 11 -3.64 -17.98 -35.92
C ALA A 11 -2.79 -17.95 -34.64
N LEU A 12 -1.83 -18.87 -34.50
CA LEU A 12 -0.88 -18.86 -33.40
C LEU A 12 0.02 -17.62 -33.43
N GLY A 13 0.47 -17.19 -34.61
CA GLY A 13 1.20 -15.94 -34.81
C GLY A 13 0.40 -14.73 -34.35
N ILE A 14 -0.88 -14.64 -34.72
CA ILE A 14 -1.78 -13.56 -34.29
C ILE A 14 -2.02 -13.58 -32.77
N MET A 15 -2.15 -14.77 -32.15
CA MET A 15 -2.29 -14.91 -30.70
C MET A 15 -1.05 -14.37 -29.97
N VAL A 16 0.15 -14.75 -30.41
CA VAL A 16 1.40 -14.28 -29.81
C VAL A 16 1.56 -12.77 -30.01
N MET A 17 1.21 -12.25 -31.18
CA MET A 17 1.22 -10.81 -31.46
C MET A 17 0.27 -10.04 -30.51
N GLY A 18 -0.95 -10.56 -30.30
CA GLY A 18 -1.92 -9.98 -29.38
C GLY A 18 -1.44 -9.99 -27.94
N MET A 19 -0.88 -11.12 -27.48
CA MET A 19 -0.30 -11.23 -26.14
C MET A 19 0.90 -10.30 -25.94
N GLY A 20 1.74 -10.12 -26.96
CA GLY A 20 2.85 -9.18 -26.95
C GLY A 20 2.39 -7.73 -26.80
N LEU A 21 1.37 -7.31 -27.56
CA LEU A 21 0.82 -5.96 -27.48
C LEU A 21 0.24 -5.67 -26.09
N VAL A 22 -0.54 -6.60 -25.53
CA VAL A 22 -1.10 -6.47 -24.18
C VAL A 22 0.01 -6.35 -23.14
N PHE A 23 1.06 -7.17 -23.26
CA PHE A 23 2.19 -7.12 -22.35
C PHE A 23 2.92 -5.78 -22.40
N ILE A 24 3.15 -5.22 -23.59
CA ILE A 24 3.75 -3.89 -23.77
C ILE A 24 2.85 -2.82 -23.12
N PHE A 25 1.55 -2.88 -23.39
CA PHE A 25 0.58 -1.92 -22.85
C PHE A 25 0.56 -1.94 -21.32
N LEU A 26 0.49 -3.11 -20.70
CA LEU A 26 0.54 -3.25 -19.24
C LEU A 26 1.88 -2.81 -18.66
N SER A 27 2.99 -3.11 -19.33
CA SER A 27 4.32 -2.66 -18.89
C SER A 27 4.41 -1.13 -18.84
N ILE A 28 3.90 -0.45 -19.88
CA ILE A 28 3.83 1.01 -19.91
C ILE A 28 2.93 1.52 -18.78
N LEU A 29 1.78 0.89 -18.55
CA LEU A 29 0.86 1.28 -17.48
C LEU A 29 1.49 1.15 -16.10
N ILE A 30 2.21 0.05 -15.84
CA ILE A 30 2.94 -0.17 -14.58
C ILE A 30 4.01 0.91 -14.37
N ILE A 31 4.77 1.24 -15.41
CA ILE A 31 5.78 2.31 -15.35
C ILE A 31 5.11 3.66 -15.06
N ALA A 32 4.00 3.96 -15.73
CA ALA A 32 3.25 5.20 -15.52
C ALA A 32 2.74 5.32 -14.07
N ILE A 33 2.17 4.24 -13.51
CA ILE A 33 1.73 4.19 -12.11
C ILE A 33 2.92 4.43 -11.16
N GLY A 34 4.08 3.83 -11.44
CA GLY A 34 5.31 4.07 -10.67
C GLY A 34 5.80 5.51 -10.74
N ILE A 35 5.74 6.15 -11.91
CA ILE A 35 6.07 7.58 -12.08
C ILE A 35 5.11 8.45 -11.27
N ILE A 36 3.80 8.16 -11.33
CA ILE A 36 2.79 8.91 -10.57
C ILE A 36 3.04 8.75 -9.07
N ALA A 37 3.32 7.53 -8.58
CA ALA A 37 3.62 7.28 -7.17
C ALA A 37 4.90 8.00 -6.70
N LYS A 38 5.89 8.16 -7.58
CA LYS A 38 7.13 8.89 -7.28
C LYS A 38 6.95 10.41 -7.36
N LEU A 39 6.09 10.90 -8.26
CA LEU A 39 5.84 12.32 -8.47
C LEU A 39 4.89 12.91 -7.41
N PHE A 40 3.93 12.10 -6.95
CA PHE A 40 3.04 12.40 -5.84
C PHE A 40 3.33 11.44 -4.68
N PRO A 41 4.47 11.58 -3.99
CA PRO A 41 4.70 10.84 -2.77
C PRO A 41 3.56 11.18 -1.80
N ALA A 42 2.79 10.16 -1.41
CA ALA A 42 1.84 10.30 -0.33
C ALA A 42 2.62 10.83 0.88
N PRO A 43 2.08 11.80 1.65
CA PRO A 43 2.69 12.20 2.90
C PRO A 43 2.94 10.93 3.70
N GLU A 44 4.21 10.64 3.98
CA GLU A 44 4.64 9.54 4.83
C GLU A 44 3.75 9.61 6.08
N ALA A 45 2.75 8.72 6.19
CA ALA A 45 2.20 8.40 7.48
C ALA A 45 3.41 7.79 8.18
N THR A 46 4.10 8.62 8.96
CA THR A 46 5.33 8.28 9.66
C THR A 46 5.07 6.98 10.39
N ALA A 47 5.39 5.86 9.74
CA ALA A 47 5.63 4.62 10.42
C ALA A 47 6.96 4.89 11.08
N THR A 48 6.91 5.56 12.24
CA THR A 48 7.99 5.56 13.21
C THR A 48 8.09 4.14 13.74
N ALA A 49 8.50 3.21 12.88
CA ALA A 49 9.22 2.02 13.27
C ALA A 49 10.66 2.47 13.53
N THR A 50 10.84 3.37 14.49
CA THR A 50 12.09 3.36 15.23
C THR A 50 12.10 2.01 15.92
N PRO A 51 13.14 1.17 15.76
CA PRO A 51 13.31 0.04 16.64
C PRO A 51 13.61 0.61 18.02
N VAL A 52 12.56 0.85 18.81
CA VAL A 52 12.70 1.17 20.22
C VAL A 52 13.35 -0.07 20.84
N PRO A 53 14.49 0.07 21.55
CA PRO A 53 15.06 -1.06 22.28
C PRO A 53 13.94 -1.63 23.14
N ALA A 54 13.67 -2.92 23.03
CA ALA A 54 12.67 -3.59 23.83
C ALA A 54 13.03 -3.45 25.31
N THR A 55 12.52 -2.40 25.96
CA THR A 55 12.57 -2.26 27.40
C THR A 55 11.74 -3.41 27.97
N PRO A 56 12.25 -4.16 28.97
CA PRO A 56 11.50 -5.27 29.55
C PRO A 56 10.12 -4.79 29.98
N CYS A 57 9.08 -5.35 29.36
CA CYS A 57 7.70 -5.08 29.72
C CYS A 57 7.51 -5.53 31.17
N ALA A 58 7.32 -4.55 32.08
CA ALA A 58 6.98 -4.84 33.46
C ALA A 58 5.55 -5.42 33.48
N PRO A 59 5.33 -6.58 34.12
CA PRO A 59 4.02 -7.19 34.15
C PRO A 59 3.09 -6.45 35.11
N GLY A 60 1.91 -6.07 34.61
CA GLY A 60 0.71 -5.94 35.45
C GLY A 60 0.20 -4.53 35.67
N HIS A 61 -0.57 -3.99 34.73
CA HIS A 61 -1.49 -2.88 35.00
C HIS A 61 -2.81 -3.14 34.26
N THR A 62 -3.68 -4.00 34.82
CA THR A 62 -5.11 -4.12 34.47
C THR A 62 -5.90 -2.91 35.00
N GLY A 63 -5.34 -1.72 34.81
CA GLY A 63 -5.87 -0.45 35.25
C GLY A 63 -5.57 0.56 34.17
N LEU A 64 -6.60 1.28 33.73
CA LEU A 64 -6.50 2.33 32.72
C LEU A 64 -5.31 3.24 33.03
N ASP A 65 -4.50 3.53 32.00
CA ASP A 65 -3.27 4.29 32.13
C ASP A 65 -3.55 5.62 32.87
N PRO A 66 -2.92 5.86 34.04
CA PRO A 66 -3.09 7.10 34.81
C PRO A 66 -2.84 8.36 33.97
N LYS A 67 -2.00 8.26 32.94
CA LYS A 67 -1.73 9.35 32.00
C LYS A 67 -2.96 9.67 31.13
N LEU A 68 -3.68 8.65 30.69
CA LEU A 68 -4.91 8.81 29.92
C LEU A 68 -6.00 9.49 30.76
N ILE A 69 -6.14 9.07 32.02
CA ILE A 69 -7.09 9.67 32.96
C ILE A 69 -6.77 11.15 33.20
N ALA A 70 -5.50 11.50 33.45
CA ALA A 70 -5.08 12.89 33.64
C ALA A 70 -5.36 13.78 32.42
N ALA A 71 -5.13 13.25 31.21
CA ALA A 71 -5.43 13.97 29.97
C ALA A 71 -6.93 14.23 29.82
N ILE A 72 -7.78 13.22 30.06
CA ILE A 72 -9.23 13.36 29.99
C ILE A 72 -9.73 14.36 31.04
N THR A 73 -9.25 14.27 32.29
CA THR A 73 -9.61 15.21 33.36
C THR A 73 -9.23 16.65 33.01
N SER A 74 -8.05 16.88 32.43
CA SER A 74 -7.62 18.21 32.01
C SER A 74 -8.51 18.80 30.91
N ALA A 75 -8.95 17.98 29.96
CA ALA A 75 -9.84 18.40 28.88
C ALA A 75 -11.23 18.78 29.41
N ILE A 76 -11.78 18.00 30.35
CA ILE A 76 -13.07 18.29 30.99
C ILE A 76 -12.98 19.59 31.80
N HIS A 77 -11.89 19.78 32.55
CA HIS A 77 -11.69 20.98 33.35
C HIS A 77 -11.57 22.24 32.48
N GLN A 78 -10.91 22.13 31.32
CA GLN A 78 -10.81 23.20 30.35
C GLN A 78 -12.14 23.53 29.68
N TYR A 79 -12.99 22.54 29.40
CA TYR A 79 -14.33 22.76 28.85
C TYR A 79 -15.28 23.44 29.83
N ARG A 80 -15.21 23.09 31.12
CA ARG A 80 -16.05 23.71 32.17
C ARG A 80 -15.60 25.11 32.60
N ALA A 81 -14.35 25.47 32.34
CA ALA A 81 -13.81 26.80 32.59
C ALA A 81 -14.03 27.77 31.41
N LYS A 82 -14.58 27.28 30.30
CA LYS A 82 -15.12 28.07 29.19
C LYS A 82 -16.62 28.23 29.36
#